data_AF-A0A9W9QSG0-F1
#
_entry.id   AF-A0A9W9QSG0-F1
#
_cell.length_a   1.000
_cell.length_b   1.000
_cell.length_c   1.000
_cell.angle_alpha   90.00
_cell.angle_beta   90.00
_cell.angle_gamma   90.00
#
_symmetry.space_group_name_H-M   'P 1'
#
loop_
_entity.id
_entity.type
_entity.pdbx_description
1 polymer ?
#
loop_
_entity_poly.entity_id
_entity_poly.type
_entity_poly.pdbx_seq_one_letter_code
_entity_poly.pdbx_strand_id
1 'polypeptide(L)'
;MAILDILLYRLAVLLLFTQHCHAKTVNLDFNVTWVNANPDGLHERKVVGINGQWPLPIIEVDKGDRLIVNMYNGLGDKDTSIHWHGMFQNGTNDMDGASMVTQCPISPGSSMIYNFTIPQNGTYWYHCHTDACYPDGYRQALIVHDNQSYFNDMYDEEYTLTMSDWYHTLVEDIPFIRVENPTGAEPVPDSFLFNDTVSKTNIPVEPGKTYMLRLINIGAFVAQYFYIEDHTFRIVEIDGVYVDAQEADVLYISVAQLLPPHPEAKITVDTASDLVPYDDMKLVPHDRMGLLPEPDMVIAVDVIMDNLNDGAGYAFFNNISYTMPKVPTLYSVLTAGEEYATNEKIYGEFTSSHVLEHNAVVEIIINNQDTGSHPFHLHGHNFQLVSRSPSYGASFYDLVDGDPVPYDASEQPSSGFPKFPARRDTVVAPPQGNMVLRFVADNPGVWLFHCHIDWHMSQGLAMTFVEAPQQIKAGLSLTDSDISICKAGNRSYEGNAAANTEDWLDLSNQNRQLPWLPAGFTPRGIVAMVFSCVSAFLGMAFIAFYGMSGIGVQKQETAVVSESETR
;
A
#
# COMPACT_ATOMS: atom_id res chain seq x y z
N MET A 1 49.54 46.17 15.71
CA MET A 1 48.16 46.40 15.27
C MET A 1 47.79 45.48 14.12
N ALA A 2 48.48 45.50 12.98
CA ALA A 2 48.14 44.67 11.80
C ALA A 2 47.98 43.14 12.02
N ILE A 3 48.73 42.53 12.94
CA ILE A 3 48.63 41.07 13.23
C ILE A 3 47.35 40.75 14.02
N LEU A 4 46.92 41.66 14.89
CA LEU A 4 45.71 41.48 15.71
C LEU A 4 44.45 41.61 14.83
N ASP A 5 44.46 42.52 13.86
CA ASP A 5 43.36 42.72 12.92
C ASP A 5 43.19 41.53 11.97
N ILE A 6 44.29 40.91 11.51
CA ILE A 6 44.24 39.69 10.68
C ILE A 6 43.73 38.49 11.48
N LEU A 7 44.09 38.38 12.77
CA LEU A 7 43.61 37.30 13.64
C LEU A 7 42.12 37.45 13.94
N LEU A 8 41.66 38.68 14.22
CA LEU A 8 40.25 39.00 14.45
C LEU A 8 39.40 38.80 13.19
N TYR A 9 39.92 39.16 12.00
CA TYR A 9 39.25 38.92 10.74
C TYR A 9 39.16 37.42 10.42
N ARG A 10 40.21 36.65 10.69
CA ARG A 10 40.18 35.17 10.53
C ARG A 10 39.26 34.49 11.55
N LEU A 11 39.18 34.98 12.79
CA LEU A 11 38.21 34.47 13.78
C LEU A 11 36.78 34.83 13.39
N ALA A 12 36.54 36.04 12.89
CA ALA A 12 35.23 36.47 12.40
C ALA A 12 34.79 35.67 11.16
N VAL A 13 35.71 35.37 10.24
CA VAL A 13 35.44 34.48 9.10
C VAL A 13 35.22 33.04 9.57
N LEU A 14 35.98 32.51 10.55
CA LEU A 14 35.71 31.18 11.12
C LEU A 14 34.35 31.10 11.83
N LEU A 15 33.93 32.17 12.52
CA LEU A 15 32.63 32.27 13.18
C LEU A 15 31.47 32.49 12.19
N LEU A 16 31.75 33.07 11.01
CA LEU A 16 30.78 33.18 9.92
C LEU A 16 30.59 31.85 9.15
N PHE A 17 31.48 30.88 9.34
CA PHE A 17 31.37 29.52 8.75
C PHE A 17 30.83 28.47 9.71
N THR A 18 30.50 28.79 10.96
CA THR A 18 29.72 27.89 11.81
C THR A 18 28.23 28.05 11.50
N GLN A 19 27.80 27.63 10.32
CA GLN A 19 26.42 27.19 10.17
C GLN A 19 26.26 25.98 11.08
N HIS A 20 25.59 26.19 12.21
CA HIS A 20 25.26 25.14 13.15
C HIS A 20 24.21 24.24 12.51
N CYS A 21 24.64 23.21 11.80
CA CYS A 21 23.77 22.07 11.50
C CYS A 21 23.63 21.28 12.80
N HIS A 22 22.71 21.70 13.67
CA HIS A 22 22.40 20.97 14.90
C HIS A 22 21.51 19.79 14.53
N ALA A 23 22.11 18.68 14.09
CA ALA A 23 21.42 17.39 14.12
C ALA A 23 21.09 17.07 15.58
N LYS A 24 19.80 17.07 15.95
CA LYS A 24 19.33 16.67 17.28
C LYS A 24 18.98 15.19 17.29
N THR A 25 18.98 14.60 18.48
CA THR A 25 18.43 13.26 18.69
C THR A 25 17.04 13.39 19.31
N VAL A 26 16.02 12.96 18.59
CA VAL A 26 14.62 12.94 19.04
C VAL A 26 14.35 11.54 19.59
N ASN A 27 14.07 11.47 20.90
CA ASN A 27 13.77 10.22 21.59
C ASN A 27 12.29 10.18 21.95
N LEU A 28 11.59 9.12 21.54
CA LEU A 28 10.18 8.91 21.82
C LEU A 28 9.98 7.54 22.49
N ASP A 29 9.18 7.50 23.55
CA ASP A 29 8.77 6.26 24.21
C ASP A 29 7.30 5.99 23.87
N PHE A 30 7.05 4.91 23.12
CA PHE A 30 5.73 4.53 22.66
C PHE A 30 5.24 3.29 23.41
N ASN A 31 4.25 3.47 24.27
CA ASN A 31 3.45 2.36 24.80
C ASN A 31 2.18 2.20 23.96
N VAL A 32 2.14 1.18 23.10
CA VAL A 32 1.05 0.97 22.16
C VAL A 32 -0.05 0.15 22.83
N THR A 33 -1.25 0.72 22.93
CA THR A 33 -2.36 0.14 23.70
C THR A 33 -3.69 0.39 23.01
N TRP A 34 -4.67 -0.47 23.25
CA TRP A 34 -6.05 -0.19 22.86
C TRP A 34 -6.63 1.00 23.65
N VAL A 35 -7.29 1.91 22.94
CA VAL A 35 -8.15 2.96 23.51
C VAL A 35 -9.50 2.96 22.79
N ASN A 36 -10.51 3.66 23.32
CA ASN A 36 -11.77 3.84 22.62
C ASN A 36 -11.81 5.22 21.96
N ALA A 37 -12.32 5.30 20.73
CA ALA A 37 -12.53 6.55 20.02
C ALA A 37 -13.84 6.52 19.21
N ASN A 38 -14.39 7.70 18.96
CA ASN A 38 -15.59 7.91 18.15
C ASN A 38 -15.39 9.15 17.26
N PRO A 39 -14.53 9.07 16.23
CA PRO A 39 -14.10 10.25 15.45
C PRO A 39 -15.19 10.85 14.55
N ASP A 40 -16.15 10.01 14.13
CA ASP A 40 -17.28 10.41 13.28
C ASP A 40 -18.55 10.78 14.08
N GLY A 41 -18.57 10.50 15.38
CA GLY A 41 -19.71 10.74 16.26
C GLY A 41 -20.84 9.71 16.10
N LEU A 42 -20.63 8.65 15.32
CA LEU A 42 -21.64 7.63 15.01
C LEU A 42 -21.41 6.34 15.79
N HIS A 43 -20.15 5.92 15.95
CA HIS A 43 -19.82 4.64 16.59
C HIS A 43 -18.52 4.73 17.42
N GLU A 44 -18.62 4.44 18.72
CA GLU A 44 -17.42 4.27 19.55
C GLU A 44 -16.84 2.87 19.31
N ARG A 45 -15.57 2.80 18.90
CA ARG A 45 -14.84 1.56 18.67
C ARG A 45 -13.48 1.57 19.36
N LYS A 46 -12.88 0.39 19.49
CA LYS A 46 -11.47 0.26 19.87
C LYS A 46 -10.57 0.76 18.74
N VAL A 47 -9.52 1.46 19.10
CA VAL A 47 -8.47 1.94 18.20
C VAL A 47 -7.11 1.77 18.86
N VAL A 48 -6.07 1.67 18.05
CA VAL A 48 -4.69 1.59 18.54
C VAL A 48 -4.22 3.00 18.90
N GLY A 49 -3.91 3.21 20.19
CA GLY A 49 -3.37 4.45 20.73
C GLY A 49 -1.90 4.32 21.15
N ILE A 50 -1.22 5.46 21.26
CA ILE A 50 0.12 5.56 21.85
C ILE A 50 0.00 6.30 23.18
N ASN A 51 0.58 5.73 24.24
CA ASN A 51 0.57 6.31 25.59
C ASN A 51 -0.85 6.61 26.10
N GLY A 52 -1.82 5.76 25.75
CA GLY A 52 -3.23 5.89 26.12
C GLY A 52 -3.96 7.05 25.43
N GLN A 53 -3.42 7.58 24.32
CA GLN A 53 -4.02 8.66 23.54
C GLN A 53 -4.24 8.24 22.08
N TRP A 54 -5.32 8.75 21.50
CA TRP A 54 -5.60 8.73 20.07
C TRP A 54 -6.33 10.04 19.71
N PRO A 55 -6.02 10.71 18.58
CA PRO A 55 -5.06 10.34 17.53
C PRO A 55 -3.61 10.22 18.00
N LEU A 56 -2.80 9.50 17.22
CA LEU A 56 -1.37 9.35 17.51
C LEU A 56 -0.62 10.68 17.33
N PRO A 57 0.55 10.89 17.96
CA PRO A 57 1.31 12.11 17.82
C PRO A 57 1.91 12.25 16.42
N ILE A 58 1.82 13.44 15.82
CA ILE A 58 2.63 13.79 14.64
C ILE A 58 4.08 13.83 15.10
N ILE A 59 4.97 13.14 14.37
CA ILE A 59 6.40 13.20 14.62
C ILE A 59 6.97 14.31 13.76
N GLU A 60 7.59 15.31 14.39
CA GLU A 60 8.28 16.39 13.69
C GLU A 60 9.78 16.35 14.01
N VAL A 61 10.58 16.32 12.94
CA VAL A 61 12.04 16.26 13.00
C VAL A 61 12.63 17.22 11.98
N ASP A 62 13.88 17.61 12.14
CA ASP A 62 14.62 18.39 11.17
C ASP A 62 15.50 17.45 10.32
N LYS A 63 15.74 17.83 9.06
CA LYS A 63 16.67 17.10 8.19
C LYS A 63 18.04 16.93 8.86
N GLY A 64 18.52 15.69 8.91
CA GLY A 64 19.77 15.29 9.56
C GLY A 64 19.62 14.81 11.00
N ASP A 65 18.42 14.91 11.59
CA ASP A 65 18.16 14.40 12.93
C ASP A 65 18.26 12.88 13.04
N ARG A 66 18.50 12.43 14.26
CA ARG A 66 18.41 11.02 14.64
C ARG A 66 17.11 10.77 15.39
N LEU A 67 16.25 9.92 14.84
CA LEU A 67 15.01 9.50 15.48
C LEU A 67 15.23 8.17 16.20
N ILE A 68 14.89 8.13 17.49
CA ILE A 68 14.93 6.93 18.34
C ILE A 68 13.55 6.72 18.93
N VAL A 69 12.90 5.61 18.60
CA VAL A 69 11.57 5.26 19.10
C VAL A 69 11.65 3.94 19.86
N ASN A 70 11.52 4.03 21.18
CA ASN A 70 11.40 2.87 22.06
C ASN A 70 9.94 2.42 22.05
N MET A 71 9.63 1.43 21.23
CA MET A 71 8.28 0.90 21.07
C MET A 71 8.08 -0.27 22.02
N TYR A 72 7.04 -0.23 22.84
CA TYR A 72 6.54 -1.34 23.66
C TYR A 72 5.14 -1.72 23.18
N ASN A 73 4.95 -3.00 22.87
CA ASN A 73 3.65 -3.54 22.49
C ASN A 73 2.82 -3.86 23.76
N GLY A 74 1.91 -2.97 24.12
CA GLY A 74 0.96 -3.13 25.22
C GLY A 74 -0.46 -3.52 24.78
N LEU A 75 -0.68 -3.97 23.53
CA LEU A 75 -2.01 -4.34 23.02
C LEU A 75 -2.59 -5.55 23.76
N GLY A 76 -1.74 -6.49 24.15
CA GLY A 76 -2.09 -7.68 24.95
C GLY A 76 -2.60 -8.87 24.14
N ASP A 77 -3.13 -8.64 22.95
CA ASP A 77 -3.75 -9.65 22.07
C ASP A 77 -3.25 -9.62 20.62
N LYS A 78 -2.49 -8.58 20.24
CA LYS A 78 -2.02 -8.36 18.86
C LYS A 78 -0.52 -8.15 18.78
N ASP A 79 0.08 -8.75 17.76
CA ASP A 79 1.41 -8.38 17.30
C ASP A 79 1.34 -7.06 16.51
N THR A 80 2.45 -6.34 16.40
CA THR A 80 2.48 -5.06 15.70
C THR A 80 3.90 -4.69 15.23
N SER A 81 4.04 -3.63 14.45
CA SER A 81 5.30 -3.03 14.01
C SER A 81 5.10 -1.54 13.72
N ILE A 82 6.17 -0.82 13.36
CA ILE A 82 6.08 0.54 12.83
C ILE A 82 6.88 0.60 11.54
N HIS A 83 6.20 0.77 10.42
CA HIS A 83 6.81 1.17 9.15
C HIS A 83 6.85 2.69 9.03
N TRP A 84 7.93 3.18 8.42
CA TRP A 84 8.21 4.61 8.22
C TRP A 84 8.08 4.93 6.74
N HIS A 85 6.85 5.11 6.28
CA HIS A 85 6.52 5.28 4.86
C HIS A 85 7.34 6.39 4.21
N GLY A 86 8.02 6.05 3.10
CA GLY A 86 8.88 6.95 2.33
C GLY A 86 10.27 7.21 2.96
N MET A 87 10.58 6.66 4.14
CA MET A 87 11.94 6.66 4.65
C MET A 87 12.80 5.65 3.88
N PHE A 88 13.90 6.11 3.28
CA PHE A 88 14.80 5.23 2.54
C PHE A 88 15.51 4.20 3.40
N GLN A 89 15.67 4.43 4.70
CA GLN A 89 16.37 3.51 5.61
C GLN A 89 17.77 3.09 5.11
N ASN A 90 18.50 4.04 4.51
CA ASN A 90 19.81 3.76 3.93
C ASN A 90 20.82 3.38 5.01
N GLY A 91 21.29 2.13 4.95
CA GLY A 91 22.16 1.53 5.97
C GLY A 91 21.43 1.13 7.27
N THR A 92 20.10 1.24 7.31
CA THR A 92 19.25 0.90 8.46
C THR A 92 18.01 0.12 8.04
N ASN A 93 18.13 -0.79 7.05
CA ASN A 93 17.02 -1.61 6.54
C ASN A 93 16.34 -2.45 7.64
N ASP A 94 17.05 -2.80 8.70
CA ASP A 94 16.52 -3.44 9.92
C ASP A 94 15.55 -2.55 10.72
N MET A 95 15.48 -1.25 10.42
CA MET A 95 14.57 -0.27 11.03
C MET A 95 13.35 0.05 10.16
N ASP A 96 13.19 -0.62 9.01
CA ASP A 96 12.10 -0.36 8.06
C ASP A 96 10.72 -0.74 8.58
N GLY A 97 10.58 -1.76 9.43
CA GLY A 97 9.30 -2.05 10.10
C GLY A 97 8.35 -3.02 9.39
N ALA A 98 8.71 -3.53 8.21
CA ALA A 98 7.90 -4.48 7.46
C ALA A 98 7.98 -5.90 8.06
N SER A 99 6.87 -6.37 8.65
CA SER A 99 6.81 -7.67 9.31
C SER A 99 7.05 -8.84 8.36
N MET A 100 7.87 -9.79 8.81
CA MET A 100 8.36 -10.95 8.05
C MET A 100 9.16 -10.59 6.77
N VAL A 101 9.52 -9.32 6.59
CA VAL A 101 10.42 -8.83 5.55
C VAL A 101 11.73 -8.39 6.22
N THR A 102 11.68 -7.29 6.98
CA THR A 102 12.85 -6.70 7.64
C THR A 102 12.94 -7.06 9.12
N GLN A 103 11.84 -7.50 9.74
CA GLN A 103 11.82 -7.91 11.14
C GLN A 103 10.73 -8.94 11.45
N CYS A 104 10.80 -9.58 12.62
CA CYS A 104 9.64 -10.28 13.17
C CYS A 104 8.61 -9.26 13.71
N PRO A 105 7.31 -9.59 13.69
CA PRO A 105 6.31 -8.82 14.42
C PRO A 105 6.65 -8.71 15.91
N ILE A 106 6.45 -7.53 16.50
CA ILE A 106 6.68 -7.27 17.92
C ILE A 106 5.51 -7.84 18.70
N SER A 107 5.73 -8.92 19.45
CA SER A 107 4.65 -9.58 20.21
C SER A 107 4.24 -8.86 21.48
N PRO A 108 3.00 -9.06 21.98
CA PRO A 108 2.52 -8.46 23.22
C PRO A 108 3.51 -8.61 24.38
N GLY A 109 3.76 -7.52 25.10
CA GLY A 109 4.70 -7.47 26.21
C GLY A 109 6.17 -7.35 25.82
N SER A 110 6.49 -7.26 24.53
CA SER A 110 7.85 -7.07 24.01
C SER A 110 8.12 -5.64 23.59
N SER A 111 9.40 -5.31 23.42
CA SER A 111 9.86 -4.00 22.95
C SER A 111 10.84 -4.12 21.79
N MET A 112 10.85 -3.09 20.95
CA MET A 112 11.86 -2.87 19.91
C MET A 112 12.25 -1.40 19.89
N ILE A 113 13.51 -1.12 19.56
CA ILE A 113 14.00 0.25 19.39
C ILE A 113 14.20 0.50 17.90
N TYR A 114 13.44 1.42 17.32
CA TYR A 114 13.70 1.94 15.98
C TYR A 114 14.69 3.09 16.09
N ASN A 115 15.80 3.05 15.34
CA ASN A 115 16.91 3.97 15.52
C ASN A 115 17.64 4.26 14.21
N PHE A 116 17.32 5.40 13.60
CA PHE A 116 17.91 5.80 12.33
C PHE A 116 18.09 7.32 12.24
N THR A 117 19.00 7.74 11.36
CA THR A 117 19.20 9.15 11.01
C THR A 117 18.42 9.45 9.74
N ILE A 118 17.81 10.63 9.68
CA ILE A 118 16.91 11.02 8.60
C ILE A 118 17.64 12.03 7.70
N PRO A 119 18.25 11.59 6.58
CA PRO A 119 18.93 12.52 5.66
C PRO A 119 17.96 13.22 4.69
N GLN A 120 16.71 12.75 4.63
CA GLN A 120 15.69 13.21 3.70
C GLN A 120 14.93 14.44 4.23
N ASN A 121 14.01 14.95 3.42
CA ASN A 121 13.16 16.10 3.74
C ASN A 121 11.75 15.89 3.20
N GLY A 122 10.78 16.58 3.80
CA GLY A 122 9.42 16.62 3.28
C GLY A 122 8.42 15.93 4.19
N THR A 123 7.30 15.54 3.59
CA THR A 123 6.11 15.03 4.25
C THR A 123 6.08 13.51 4.12
N TYR A 124 5.97 12.82 5.26
CA TYR A 124 5.90 11.38 5.35
C TYR A 124 4.86 10.97 6.38
N TRP A 125 4.75 9.68 6.66
CA TRP A 125 3.89 9.15 7.70
C TRP A 125 4.45 7.84 8.24
N TYR A 126 3.95 7.41 9.38
CA TYR A 126 4.28 6.12 9.97
C TYR A 126 2.99 5.36 10.24
N HIS A 127 3.04 4.05 10.06
CA HIS A 127 1.90 3.19 10.28
C HIS A 127 2.33 1.78 10.68
N CYS A 128 1.41 1.02 11.24
CA CYS A 128 1.64 -0.38 11.52
C CYS A 128 1.66 -1.22 10.24
N HIS A 129 2.56 -2.21 10.18
CA HIS A 129 2.81 -3.05 9.00
C HIS A 129 2.80 -4.55 9.36
N THR A 130 1.97 -4.92 10.33
CA THR A 130 1.71 -6.30 10.76
C THR A 130 0.25 -6.62 10.55
N ASP A 131 -0.06 -7.58 9.68
CA ASP A 131 -1.43 -7.82 9.22
C ASP A 131 -2.05 -6.50 8.72
N ALA A 132 -3.34 -6.28 8.99
CA ALA A 132 -4.13 -5.14 8.54
C ALA A 132 -4.45 -4.18 9.71
N CYS A 133 -3.41 -3.79 10.46
CA CYS A 133 -3.55 -3.12 11.77
C CYS A 133 -3.69 -1.60 11.72
N TYR A 134 -3.13 -0.92 10.71
CA TYR A 134 -3.13 0.54 10.70
C TYR A 134 -4.50 1.20 10.49
N PRO A 135 -5.48 0.59 9.78
CA PRO A 135 -6.83 1.17 9.69
C PRO A 135 -7.55 1.18 11.04
N ASP A 136 -7.11 0.36 12.00
CA ASP A 136 -7.54 0.41 13.39
C ASP A 136 -6.89 1.54 14.21
N GLY A 137 -6.25 2.50 13.53
CA GLY A 137 -5.81 3.77 14.11
C GLY A 137 -4.30 3.86 14.36
N TYR A 138 -3.53 2.80 14.07
CA TYR A 138 -2.07 2.83 14.21
C TYR A 138 -1.39 3.50 13.01
N ARG A 139 -1.63 4.81 12.84
CA ARG A 139 -1.13 5.63 11.74
C ARG A 139 -1.04 7.11 12.14
N GLN A 140 -0.02 7.84 11.67
CA GLN A 140 0.04 9.31 11.75
C GLN A 140 1.19 9.90 10.90
N ALA A 141 1.12 11.19 10.62
CA ALA A 141 2.16 11.94 9.91
C ALA A 141 3.54 11.93 10.61
N LEU A 142 4.57 11.96 9.76
CA LEU A 142 5.99 12.16 10.08
C LEU A 142 6.51 13.30 9.19
N ILE A 143 6.77 14.46 9.78
CA ILE A 143 7.19 15.66 9.04
C ILE A 143 8.69 15.88 9.25
N VAL A 144 9.42 16.02 8.14
CA VAL A 144 10.86 16.31 8.13
C VAL A 144 11.09 17.71 7.57
N HIS A 145 11.36 18.66 8.46
CA HIS A 145 11.55 20.06 8.15
C HIS A 145 12.88 20.30 7.42
N ASP A 146 12.84 21.11 6.35
CA ASP A 146 14.02 21.56 5.60
C ASP A 146 13.98 23.07 5.36
N ASN A 147 14.76 23.78 6.16
CA ASN A 147 14.90 25.23 6.07
C ASN A 147 15.70 25.71 4.84
N GLN A 148 16.19 24.78 4.01
CA GLN A 148 16.91 25.06 2.76
C GLN A 148 16.05 24.75 1.53
N SER A 149 14.79 24.34 1.71
CA SER A 149 13.88 24.12 0.59
C SER A 149 13.71 25.41 -0.24
N TYR A 150 13.59 25.28 -1.56
CA TYR A 150 13.46 26.46 -2.44
C TYR A 150 12.19 27.28 -2.16
N PHE A 151 11.23 26.65 -1.48
CA PHE A 151 9.93 27.21 -1.13
C PHE A 151 9.82 27.62 0.34
N ASN A 152 10.87 27.51 1.16
CA ASN A 152 10.83 27.81 2.60
C ASN A 152 10.27 29.20 2.91
N ASP A 153 10.64 30.19 2.10
CA ASP A 153 10.21 31.59 2.28
C ASP A 153 8.96 31.95 1.44
N MET A 154 8.28 30.95 0.86
CA MET A 154 7.10 31.16 0.02
C MET A 154 5.79 31.07 0.81
N TYR A 155 5.79 30.73 2.10
CA TYR A 155 4.61 30.59 2.94
C TYR A 155 4.81 31.23 4.31
N ASP A 156 3.70 31.66 4.94
CA ASP A 156 3.70 32.31 6.26
C ASP A 156 3.45 31.30 7.39
N GLU A 157 2.60 30.30 7.14
CA GLU A 157 2.19 29.28 8.11
C GLU A 157 2.06 27.91 7.45
N GLU A 158 2.17 26.85 8.26
CA GLU A 158 2.11 25.45 7.81
C GLU A 158 1.06 24.67 8.59
N TYR A 159 0.31 23.81 7.89
CA TYR A 159 -0.63 22.86 8.49
C TYR A 159 -0.46 21.46 7.92
N THR A 160 -0.55 20.45 8.77
CA THR A 160 -0.64 19.05 8.34
C THR A 160 -2.11 18.61 8.35
N LEU A 161 -2.56 18.02 7.24
CA LEU A 161 -3.90 17.50 7.05
C LEU A 161 -3.84 16.03 6.61
N THR A 162 -4.28 15.15 7.48
CA THR A 162 -4.47 13.73 7.16
C THR A 162 -5.89 13.47 6.70
N MET A 163 -6.03 12.58 5.73
CA MET A 163 -7.27 12.10 5.14
C MET A 163 -7.33 10.60 5.28
N SER A 164 -8.47 10.04 5.66
CA SER A 164 -8.62 8.58 5.75
C SER A 164 -10.05 8.13 5.55
N ASP A 165 -10.23 6.93 5.02
CA ASP A 165 -11.44 6.15 5.26
C ASP A 165 -11.50 5.63 6.71
N TRP A 166 -12.71 5.30 7.15
CA TRP A 166 -13.01 4.86 8.50
C TRP A 166 -14.03 3.73 8.52
N TYR A 167 -13.76 2.73 9.34
CA TYR A 167 -14.62 1.56 9.54
C TYR A 167 -15.10 1.52 11.00
N HIS A 168 -16.35 1.12 11.23
CA HIS A 168 -16.89 0.92 12.58
C HIS A 168 -16.46 -0.42 13.18
N THR A 169 -16.22 -1.41 12.33
CA THR A 169 -15.77 -2.76 12.72
C THR A 169 -14.25 -2.84 12.63
N LEU A 170 -13.60 -3.50 13.61
CA LEU A 170 -12.17 -3.77 13.56
C LEU A 170 -11.82 -4.54 12.29
N VAL A 171 -10.68 -4.25 11.69
CA VAL A 171 -10.35 -4.79 10.37
C VAL A 171 -10.33 -6.32 10.37
N GLU A 172 -9.82 -6.93 11.45
CA GLU A 172 -9.80 -8.39 11.62
C GLU A 172 -11.18 -9.05 11.66
N ASP A 173 -12.19 -8.31 12.14
CA ASP A 173 -13.56 -8.78 12.34
C ASP A 173 -14.39 -8.56 11.08
N ILE A 174 -13.88 -7.78 10.12
CA ILE A 174 -14.51 -7.61 8.81
C ILE A 174 -14.28 -8.88 8.03
N PRO A 175 -15.34 -9.66 7.74
CA PRO A 175 -15.16 -10.84 6.96
C PRO A 175 -14.85 -10.33 5.53
N PHE A 176 -13.68 -10.67 5.01
CA PHE A 176 -13.24 -10.27 3.67
C PHE A 176 -12.81 -11.47 2.83
N ILE A 177 -11.70 -12.14 3.20
CA ILE A 177 -11.16 -13.32 2.51
C ILE A 177 -11.95 -14.57 2.94
N ARG A 178 -13.04 -14.89 2.23
CA ARG A 178 -13.86 -16.09 2.47
C ARG A 178 -14.67 -16.50 1.24
N VAL A 179 -15.18 -17.73 1.25
CA VAL A 179 -15.98 -18.31 0.16
C VAL A 179 -17.30 -17.56 -0.10
N GLU A 180 -17.87 -16.90 0.91
CA GLU A 180 -19.08 -16.08 0.75
C GLU A 180 -18.82 -14.73 0.06
N ASN A 181 -17.55 -14.33 -0.11
CA ASN A 181 -17.13 -13.16 -0.88
C ASN A 181 -16.23 -13.57 -2.07
N PRO A 182 -16.75 -14.40 -3.00
CA PRO A 182 -15.93 -14.96 -4.07
C PRO A 182 -15.52 -13.92 -5.11
N THR A 183 -16.11 -12.73 -5.12
CA THR A 183 -15.71 -11.63 -6.00
C THR A 183 -14.49 -10.88 -5.46
N GLY A 184 -14.09 -11.14 -4.21
CA GLY A 184 -13.05 -10.35 -3.54
C GLY A 184 -13.47 -8.90 -3.32
N ALA A 185 -14.78 -8.60 -3.25
CA ALA A 185 -15.26 -7.23 -3.13
C ALA A 185 -14.79 -6.61 -1.80
N GLU A 186 -14.16 -5.45 -1.91
CA GLU A 186 -13.57 -4.75 -0.77
C GLU A 186 -14.65 -4.23 0.18
N PRO A 187 -14.40 -4.24 1.49
CA PRO A 187 -15.30 -3.64 2.46
C PRO A 187 -15.44 -2.13 2.23
N VAL A 188 -16.68 -1.68 2.07
CA VAL A 188 -17.00 -0.24 1.95
C VAL A 188 -16.84 0.44 3.31
N PRO A 189 -16.08 1.55 3.40
CA PRO A 189 -15.93 2.28 4.66
C PRO A 189 -17.22 3.00 5.07
N ASP A 190 -17.37 3.22 6.38
CA ASP A 190 -18.53 3.87 6.99
C ASP A 190 -18.46 5.40 6.91
N SER A 191 -17.25 5.98 6.86
CA SER A 191 -17.03 7.43 6.84
C SER A 191 -15.65 7.82 6.28
N PHE A 192 -15.48 9.12 6.00
CA PHE A 192 -14.18 9.74 5.73
C PHE A 192 -13.83 10.71 6.85
N LEU A 193 -12.57 10.74 7.25
CA LEU A 193 -12.05 11.61 8.31
C LEU A 193 -11.00 12.56 7.74
N PHE A 194 -10.99 13.77 8.29
CA PHE A 194 -9.90 14.73 8.14
C PHE A 194 -9.29 15.02 9.51
N ASN A 195 -7.99 14.80 9.70
CA ASN A 195 -7.34 14.87 11.02
C ASN A 195 -8.10 14.05 12.08
N ASP A 196 -8.48 12.82 11.71
CA ASP A 196 -9.17 11.87 12.59
C ASP A 196 -10.50 12.41 13.18
N THR A 197 -11.20 13.27 12.43
CA THR A 197 -12.54 13.75 12.78
C THR A 197 -13.38 14.10 11.54
N VAL A 198 -14.71 14.06 11.68
CA VAL A 198 -15.66 14.56 10.65
C VAL A 198 -16.08 16.02 10.90
N SER A 199 -16.10 16.46 12.16
CA SER A 199 -16.86 17.66 12.57
C SER A 199 -16.02 18.85 13.06
N LYS A 200 -14.69 18.70 13.16
CA LYS A 200 -13.82 19.70 13.80
C LYS A 200 -12.60 20.12 12.99
N THR A 201 -12.60 19.91 11.68
CA THR A 201 -11.47 20.25 10.80
C THR A 201 -11.55 21.71 10.34
N ASN A 202 -11.60 22.64 11.30
CA ASN A 202 -11.54 24.07 11.01
C ASN A 202 -10.08 24.54 10.98
N ILE A 203 -9.59 24.95 9.81
CA ILE A 203 -8.28 25.58 9.67
C ILE A 203 -8.51 27.10 9.65
N PRO A 204 -8.14 27.84 10.71
CA PRO A 204 -8.26 29.29 10.71
C PRO A 204 -7.24 29.89 9.73
N VAL A 205 -7.73 30.73 8.81
CA VAL A 205 -6.89 31.45 7.85
C VAL A 205 -7.05 32.95 7.99
N GLU A 206 -5.97 33.69 7.74
CA GLU A 206 -5.93 35.15 7.75
C GLU A 206 -5.86 35.69 6.32
N PRO A 207 -6.63 36.75 5.98
CA PRO A 207 -6.57 37.35 4.67
C PRO A 207 -5.16 37.87 4.32
N GLY A 208 -4.67 37.52 3.13
CA GLY A 208 -3.36 37.97 2.61
C GLY A 208 -2.17 37.16 3.10
N LYS A 209 -2.37 36.12 3.91
CA LYS A 209 -1.34 35.13 4.24
C LYS A 209 -1.34 33.98 3.25
N THR A 210 -0.18 33.38 3.14
CA THR A 210 0.05 32.13 2.44
C THR A 210 0.19 30.97 3.42
N TYR A 211 -0.43 29.84 3.08
CA TYR A 211 -0.37 28.61 3.86
C TYR A 211 0.27 27.48 3.06
N MET A 212 1.20 26.73 3.69
CA MET A 212 1.61 25.42 3.20
C MET A 212 0.73 24.37 3.88
N LEU A 213 -0.06 23.65 3.10
CA LEU A 213 -0.76 22.46 3.60
C LEU A 213 0.10 21.24 3.29
N ARG A 214 0.14 20.25 4.18
CA ARG A 214 0.73 18.95 3.93
C ARG A 214 -0.40 17.92 3.91
N LEU A 215 -0.82 17.51 2.72
CA LEU A 215 -1.93 16.57 2.53
C LEU A 215 -1.38 15.14 2.52
N ILE A 216 -1.99 14.27 3.32
CA ILE A 216 -1.59 12.87 3.45
C ILE A 216 -2.83 12.00 3.44
N ASN A 217 -2.96 11.06 2.50
CA ASN A 217 -3.99 10.03 2.59
C ASN A 217 -3.46 8.81 3.35
N ILE A 218 -3.81 8.74 4.64
CA ILE A 218 -3.49 7.62 5.54
C ILE A 218 -4.63 6.58 5.61
N GLY A 219 -5.56 6.60 4.64
CA GLY A 219 -6.67 5.66 4.51
C GLY A 219 -6.22 4.22 4.23
N ALA A 220 -7.13 3.26 4.34
CA ALA A 220 -6.86 1.84 4.09
C ALA A 220 -7.15 1.42 2.64
N PHE A 221 -8.06 2.13 1.97
CA PHE A 221 -8.62 1.69 0.71
C PHE A 221 -8.85 2.85 -0.27
N VAL A 222 -9.54 3.90 0.15
CA VAL A 222 -10.18 4.83 -0.78
C VAL A 222 -9.26 5.98 -1.14
N ALA A 223 -9.04 6.16 -2.45
CA ALA A 223 -8.47 7.39 -3.00
C ALA A 223 -9.48 8.54 -2.91
N GLN A 224 -8.99 9.75 -2.67
CA GLN A 224 -9.83 10.91 -2.41
C GLN A 224 -9.50 12.06 -3.36
N TYR A 225 -10.54 12.73 -3.84
CA TYR A 225 -10.41 14.01 -4.53
C TYR A 225 -10.41 15.13 -3.49
N PHE A 226 -9.39 15.98 -3.53
CA PHE A 226 -9.27 17.13 -2.64
C PHE A 226 -9.29 18.43 -3.44
N TYR A 227 -10.15 19.34 -3.02
CA TYR A 227 -10.21 20.71 -3.50
C TYR A 227 -10.68 21.63 -2.38
N ILE A 228 -10.33 22.91 -2.48
CA ILE A 228 -10.87 23.96 -1.61
C ILE A 228 -11.66 24.88 -2.51
N GLU A 229 -12.96 25.04 -2.22
CA GLU A 229 -13.85 25.90 -3.01
C GLU A 229 -13.22 27.29 -3.22
N ASP A 230 -13.22 27.77 -4.46
CA ASP A 230 -12.62 29.04 -4.88
C ASP A 230 -11.10 29.18 -4.66
N HIS A 231 -10.34 28.10 -4.44
CA HIS A 231 -8.88 28.14 -4.29
C HIS A 231 -8.18 27.19 -5.27
N THR A 232 -7.12 27.67 -5.91
CA THR A 232 -6.17 26.88 -6.67
C THR A 232 -4.97 26.55 -5.80
N PHE A 233 -4.40 25.38 -6.00
CA PHE A 233 -3.21 24.90 -5.34
C PHE A 233 -1.97 25.11 -6.19
N ARG A 234 -0.84 25.38 -5.54
CA ARG A 234 0.50 25.31 -6.11
C ARG A 234 1.27 24.17 -5.43
N ILE A 235 1.44 23.08 -6.17
CA ILE A 235 2.14 21.85 -5.72
C ILE A 235 3.64 22.13 -5.72
N VAL A 236 4.32 21.90 -4.58
CA VAL A 236 5.78 22.14 -4.43
C VAL A 236 6.58 20.89 -4.05
N GLU A 237 5.91 19.83 -3.64
CA GLU A 237 6.51 18.54 -3.30
C GLU A 237 5.52 17.39 -3.61
N ILE A 238 6.02 16.16 -3.71
CA ILE A 238 5.20 14.94 -3.75
C ILE A 238 6.02 13.81 -3.15
N ASP A 239 5.49 13.11 -2.15
CA ASP A 239 6.18 11.98 -1.48
C ASP A 239 7.66 12.30 -1.11
N GLY A 240 7.90 13.46 -0.49
CA GLY A 240 9.24 13.94 -0.12
C GLY A 240 10.13 14.44 -1.27
N VAL A 241 9.68 14.33 -2.53
CA VAL A 241 10.39 14.87 -3.70
C VAL A 241 9.92 16.29 -3.99
N TYR A 242 10.84 17.26 -3.92
CA TYR A 242 10.56 18.63 -4.35
C TYR A 242 10.35 18.67 -5.85
N VAL A 243 9.33 19.38 -6.30
CA VAL A 243 8.97 19.54 -7.72
C VAL A 243 9.03 21.00 -8.10
N ASP A 244 9.07 21.31 -9.39
CA ASP A 244 8.73 22.67 -9.81
C ASP A 244 7.29 23.00 -9.42
N ALA A 245 7.06 24.23 -8.98
CA ALA A 245 5.72 24.72 -8.68
C ALA A 245 4.76 24.48 -9.86
N GLN A 246 3.68 23.73 -9.63
CA GLN A 246 2.62 23.46 -10.61
C GLN A 246 1.25 23.83 -10.04
N GLU A 247 0.41 24.47 -10.84
CA GLU A 247 -0.95 24.81 -10.44
C GLU A 247 -1.93 23.64 -10.65
N ALA A 248 -2.85 23.46 -9.71
CA ALA A 248 -3.90 22.45 -9.76
C ALA A 248 -5.13 22.93 -9.00
N ASP A 249 -6.33 22.71 -9.54
CA ASP A 249 -7.59 23.01 -8.83
C ASP A 249 -8.11 21.81 -8.03
N VAL A 250 -7.83 20.60 -8.53
CA VAL A 250 -8.25 19.34 -7.92
C VAL A 250 -7.06 18.40 -7.83
N LEU A 251 -6.88 17.80 -6.66
CA LEU A 251 -5.86 16.79 -6.40
C LEU A 251 -6.54 15.43 -6.27
N TYR A 252 -6.00 14.42 -6.94
CA TYR A 252 -6.32 13.02 -6.68
C TYR A 252 -5.23 12.45 -5.77
N ILE A 253 -5.61 12.00 -4.58
CA ILE A 253 -4.68 11.52 -3.55
C ILE A 253 -5.07 10.08 -3.24
N SER A 254 -4.36 9.11 -3.82
CA SER A 254 -4.57 7.71 -3.45
C SER A 254 -4.05 7.44 -2.04
N VAL A 255 -4.41 6.29 -1.49
CA VAL A 255 -3.80 5.81 -0.25
C VAL A 255 -2.27 5.88 -0.37
N ALA A 256 -1.65 6.35 0.71
CA ALA A 256 -0.21 6.53 0.87
C ALA A 256 0.46 7.61 0.01
N GLN A 257 -0.30 8.39 -0.77
CA GLN A 257 0.23 9.54 -1.51
C GLN A 257 0.22 10.82 -0.67
N LEU A 258 1.22 11.68 -0.93
CA LEU A 258 1.52 12.90 -0.18
C LEU A 258 1.68 14.10 -1.11
N LEU A 259 0.99 15.21 -0.86
CA LEU A 259 1.10 16.45 -1.66
C LEU A 259 1.05 17.70 -0.76
N PRO A 260 1.97 18.67 -0.90
CA PRO A 260 1.83 19.97 -0.28
C PRO A 260 1.37 21.04 -1.27
N PRO A 261 0.17 21.61 -1.06
CA PRO A 261 -0.29 22.74 -1.87
C PRO A 261 -0.11 24.12 -1.20
N HIS A 262 -0.16 25.16 -2.04
CA HIS A 262 -0.09 26.61 -1.71
C HIS A 262 -1.25 27.39 -2.39
N PRO A 263 -1.93 28.38 -1.76
CA PRO A 263 -3.18 28.95 -2.28
C PRO A 263 -3.09 30.31 -3.05
N GLU A 264 -3.75 30.42 -4.23
CA GLU A 264 -4.32 31.65 -4.87
C GLU A 264 -5.60 31.29 -5.69
N ALA A 265 -6.58 32.19 -5.91
CA ALA A 265 -8.02 31.83 -6.10
C ALA A 265 -8.69 31.92 -7.50
N LYS A 266 -9.48 30.89 -7.91
CA LYS A 266 -10.95 30.89 -8.27
C LYS A 266 -11.42 29.56 -8.93
N ILE A 267 -12.63 29.05 -8.61
CA ILE A 267 -13.61 28.30 -9.49
C ILE A 267 -14.78 27.69 -8.65
N THR A 268 -15.98 27.70 -9.24
CA THR A 268 -17.23 27.04 -8.80
C THR A 268 -17.63 25.89 -9.75
N VAL A 269 -17.99 24.69 -9.25
CA VAL A 269 -18.60 23.61 -10.09
C VAL A 269 -19.66 22.80 -9.31
N ASP A 270 -20.79 22.52 -9.97
CA ASP A 270 -22.03 21.95 -9.39
C ASP A 270 -22.13 20.40 -9.42
N THR A 271 -21.13 19.65 -9.91
CA THR A 271 -21.11 18.17 -9.91
C THR A 271 -19.71 17.55 -9.84
N ALA A 272 -19.50 16.51 -9.02
CA ALA A 272 -18.21 15.86 -8.81
C ALA A 272 -17.62 15.16 -10.05
N SER A 273 -18.46 14.84 -11.04
CA SER A 273 -18.04 14.25 -12.33
C SER A 273 -17.27 15.21 -13.24
N ASP A 274 -17.30 16.51 -12.93
CA ASP A 274 -16.60 17.55 -13.70
C ASP A 274 -15.19 17.84 -13.14
N LEU A 275 -14.79 17.15 -12.07
CA LEU A 275 -13.49 17.32 -11.42
C LEU A 275 -12.41 16.56 -12.18
N VAL A 276 -11.58 17.29 -12.93
CA VAL A 276 -10.41 16.73 -13.62
C VAL A 276 -9.19 16.90 -12.69
N PRO A 277 -8.66 15.82 -12.09
CA PRO A 277 -7.50 15.94 -11.22
C PRO A 277 -6.24 16.25 -12.01
N TYR A 278 -5.27 16.90 -11.35
CA TYR A 278 -3.94 17.08 -11.90
C TYR A 278 -3.25 15.72 -12.14
N ASP A 279 -2.61 15.56 -13.30
CA ASP A 279 -1.83 14.37 -13.64
C ASP A 279 -0.42 14.47 -13.06
N ASP A 280 -0.18 13.71 -11.99
CA ASP A 280 1.08 13.66 -11.25
C ASP A 280 2.28 13.22 -12.11
N MET A 281 2.08 12.54 -13.24
CA MET A 281 3.16 12.28 -14.21
C MET A 281 3.76 13.55 -14.81
N LYS A 282 3.01 14.66 -14.81
CA LYS A 282 3.47 15.94 -15.37
C LYS A 282 4.37 16.71 -14.40
N LEU A 283 4.45 16.28 -13.15
CA LEU A 283 5.36 16.89 -12.17
C LEU A 283 6.81 16.66 -12.58
N VAL A 284 7.59 17.73 -12.52
CA VAL A 284 9.02 17.70 -12.82
C VAL A 284 9.80 17.87 -11.52
N PRO A 285 10.59 16.86 -11.09
CA PRO A 285 11.44 16.99 -9.91
C PRO A 285 12.36 18.22 -9.99
N HIS A 286 12.46 18.96 -8.89
CA HIS A 286 13.21 20.22 -8.81
C HIS A 286 14.72 20.00 -9.05
N ASP A 287 15.25 18.85 -8.65
CA ASP A 287 16.65 18.46 -8.85
C ASP A 287 17.00 18.09 -10.30
N ARG A 288 16.00 17.98 -11.18
CA ARG A 288 16.14 17.64 -12.60
C ARG A 288 16.93 16.35 -12.82
N MET A 289 16.73 15.33 -11.97
CA MET A 289 17.26 14.00 -12.24
C MET A 289 16.75 13.52 -13.60
N GLY A 290 17.69 13.29 -14.53
CA GLY A 290 17.36 12.81 -15.88
C GLY A 290 16.79 11.39 -15.84
N LEU A 291 16.05 11.03 -16.88
CA LEU A 291 15.63 9.64 -17.13
C LEU A 291 16.84 8.69 -16.96
N LEU A 292 16.65 7.66 -16.13
CA LEU A 292 17.63 6.60 -15.94
C LEU A 292 17.95 5.90 -17.27
N PRO A 293 19.18 5.39 -17.45
CA PRO A 293 19.56 4.69 -18.67
C PRO A 293 18.72 3.42 -18.87
N GLU A 294 18.98 2.71 -19.96
CA GLU A 294 18.32 1.42 -20.18
C GLU A 294 18.54 0.47 -19.01
N PRO A 295 17.50 -0.30 -18.62
CA PRO A 295 17.56 -1.13 -17.44
C PRO A 295 18.52 -2.31 -17.62
N ASP A 296 19.23 -2.63 -16.55
CA ASP A 296 20.02 -3.85 -16.42
C ASP A 296 19.11 -5.06 -16.13
N MET A 297 17.98 -4.83 -15.47
CA MET A 297 16.97 -5.84 -15.14
C MET A 297 15.56 -5.31 -15.38
N VAL A 298 14.72 -6.12 -16.02
CA VAL A 298 13.30 -5.82 -16.26
C VAL A 298 12.45 -6.85 -15.52
N ILE A 299 11.52 -6.39 -14.71
CA ILE A 299 10.60 -7.20 -13.91
C ILE A 299 9.18 -6.84 -14.34
N ALA A 300 8.57 -7.72 -15.12
CA ALA A 300 7.20 -7.55 -15.57
C ALA A 300 6.23 -8.33 -14.66
N VAL A 301 5.19 -7.66 -14.19
CA VAL A 301 4.16 -8.23 -13.33
C VAL A 301 2.77 -7.95 -13.88
N ASP A 302 1.98 -9.01 -14.00
CA ASP A 302 0.54 -8.92 -14.24
C ASP A 302 -0.18 -8.89 -12.88
N VAL A 303 -1.03 -7.88 -12.68
CA VAL A 303 -1.86 -7.75 -11.47
C VAL A 303 -3.19 -8.44 -11.72
N ILE A 304 -3.47 -9.50 -10.96
CA ILE A 304 -4.66 -10.33 -11.16
C ILE A 304 -5.36 -10.53 -9.80
N MET A 305 -6.69 -10.51 -9.82
CA MET A 305 -7.55 -10.95 -8.71
C MET A 305 -8.28 -12.23 -9.14
N ASP A 306 -8.13 -13.32 -8.38
CA ASP A 306 -8.76 -14.61 -8.71
C ASP A 306 -8.90 -15.49 -7.46
N ASN A 307 -9.62 -16.61 -7.59
CA ASN A 307 -9.99 -17.45 -6.48
C ASN A 307 -9.10 -18.69 -6.36
N LEU A 308 -8.70 -19.00 -5.12
CA LEU A 308 -7.99 -20.22 -4.80
C LEU A 308 -8.95 -21.32 -4.35
N ASN A 309 -8.42 -22.52 -4.03
CA ASN A 309 -9.21 -23.73 -3.83
C ASN A 309 -10.23 -23.69 -2.67
N ASP A 310 -10.10 -22.72 -1.76
CA ASP A 310 -11.04 -22.45 -0.68
C ASP A 310 -12.26 -21.63 -1.16
N GLY A 311 -12.20 -21.11 -2.40
CA GLY A 311 -13.22 -20.30 -3.04
C GLY A 311 -13.17 -18.81 -2.67
N ALA A 312 -12.19 -18.38 -1.86
CA ALA A 312 -11.97 -16.97 -1.53
C ALA A 312 -11.13 -16.28 -2.61
N GLY A 313 -11.31 -14.95 -2.76
CA GLY A 313 -10.53 -14.13 -3.69
C GLY A 313 -9.18 -13.73 -3.11
N TYR A 314 -8.12 -13.91 -3.88
CA TYR A 314 -6.74 -13.53 -3.59
C TYR A 314 -6.19 -12.62 -4.69
N ALA A 315 -5.09 -11.95 -4.39
CA ALA A 315 -4.42 -11.02 -5.27
C ALA A 315 -3.04 -11.55 -5.65
N PHE A 316 -2.64 -11.33 -6.89
CA PHE A 316 -1.45 -11.95 -7.46
C PHE A 316 -0.61 -10.93 -8.21
N PHE A 317 0.71 -11.06 -8.04
CA PHE A 317 1.64 -10.71 -9.11
C PHE A 317 1.93 -11.97 -9.93
N ASN A 318 1.61 -11.91 -11.21
CA ASN A 318 1.63 -13.05 -12.12
C ASN A 318 0.75 -14.19 -11.56
N ASN A 319 1.36 -15.28 -11.08
CA ASN A 319 0.64 -16.43 -10.52
C ASN A 319 0.95 -16.65 -9.03
N ILE A 320 1.55 -15.67 -8.36
CA ILE A 320 2.01 -15.75 -6.98
C ILE A 320 1.21 -14.78 -6.13
N SER A 321 0.52 -15.31 -5.12
CA SER A 321 -0.04 -14.53 -4.01
C SER A 321 0.95 -14.56 -2.86
N TYR A 322 1.39 -13.38 -2.42
CA TYR A 322 2.43 -13.24 -1.41
C TYR A 322 2.07 -14.01 -0.15
N THR A 323 2.93 -14.96 0.20
CA THR A 323 2.81 -15.75 1.42
C THR A 323 4.03 -15.49 2.29
N MET A 324 3.82 -14.94 3.48
CA MET A 324 4.90 -14.61 4.40
C MET A 324 5.80 -15.83 4.67
N PRO A 325 7.13 -15.67 4.62
CA PRO A 325 8.06 -16.75 4.93
C PRO A 325 8.03 -17.10 6.43
N LYS A 326 8.67 -18.20 6.83
CA LYS A 326 8.81 -18.58 8.25
C LYS A 326 9.89 -17.81 9.01
N VAL A 327 10.81 -17.22 8.27
CA VAL A 327 11.93 -16.40 8.74
C VAL A 327 11.86 -15.09 7.96
N PRO A 328 12.00 -13.92 8.61
CA PRO A 328 12.05 -12.65 7.87
C PRO A 328 13.09 -12.70 6.75
N THR A 329 12.77 -12.15 5.59
CA THR A 329 13.65 -12.22 4.41
C THR A 329 15.02 -11.62 4.69
N LEU A 330 15.11 -10.46 5.36
CA LEU A 330 16.38 -9.85 5.81
C LEU A 330 17.18 -10.80 6.70
N TYR A 331 16.52 -11.53 7.60
CA TYR A 331 17.20 -12.42 8.54
C TYR A 331 17.72 -13.67 7.80
N SER A 332 17.00 -14.12 6.77
CA SER A 332 17.47 -15.14 5.85
C SER A 332 18.75 -14.67 5.12
N VAL A 333 18.80 -13.43 4.62
CA VAL A 333 20.02 -12.86 4.01
C VAL A 333 21.19 -12.87 5.01
N LEU A 334 20.95 -12.35 6.23
CA LEU A 334 22.00 -12.19 7.24
C LEU A 334 22.55 -13.53 7.74
N THR A 335 21.70 -14.55 7.85
CA THR A 335 22.09 -15.88 8.37
C THR A 335 22.53 -16.88 7.30
N ALA A 336 22.23 -16.65 6.02
CA ALA A 336 22.68 -17.48 4.90
C ALA A 336 24.21 -17.55 4.77
N GLY A 337 24.73 -18.65 4.22
CA GLY A 337 26.10 -18.65 3.69
C GLY A 337 26.25 -17.63 2.55
N GLU A 338 27.46 -17.08 2.36
CA GLU A 338 27.75 -16.10 1.30
C GLU A 338 27.37 -16.63 -0.09
N GLU A 339 27.53 -17.94 -0.31
CA GLU A 339 27.20 -18.62 -1.56
C GLU A 339 25.68 -18.74 -1.81
N TYR A 340 24.85 -18.57 -0.78
CA TYR A 340 23.40 -18.72 -0.86
C TYR A 340 22.66 -17.40 -0.90
N ALA A 341 23.23 -16.31 -0.36
CA ALA A 341 22.54 -15.04 -0.24
C ALA A 341 22.15 -14.39 -1.59
N THR A 342 22.82 -14.73 -2.69
CA THR A 342 22.39 -14.30 -4.05
C THR A 342 21.41 -15.23 -4.73
N ASN A 343 21.09 -16.37 -4.13
CA ASN A 343 20.20 -17.35 -4.72
C ASN A 343 18.76 -17.04 -4.33
N GLU A 344 17.99 -16.45 -5.25
CA GLU A 344 16.58 -16.08 -5.06
C GLU A 344 15.74 -17.19 -4.43
N LYS A 345 16.05 -18.46 -4.73
CA LYS A 345 15.31 -19.62 -4.21
C LYS A 345 15.26 -19.65 -2.67
N ILE A 346 16.31 -19.21 -1.96
CA ILE A 346 16.32 -19.32 -0.50
C ILE A 346 15.27 -18.43 0.16
N TYR A 347 14.78 -17.41 -0.55
CA TYR A 347 13.78 -16.46 -0.04
C TYR A 347 12.34 -16.94 -0.23
N GLY A 348 12.14 -18.13 -0.80
CA GLY A 348 10.85 -18.79 -0.89
C GLY A 348 10.17 -18.60 -2.25
N GLU A 349 9.36 -19.58 -2.62
CA GLU A 349 8.63 -19.61 -3.90
C GLU A 349 7.47 -18.61 -3.94
N PHE A 350 6.84 -18.36 -2.78
CA PHE A 350 5.61 -17.56 -2.67
C PHE A 350 5.84 -16.17 -2.07
N THR A 351 7.09 -15.75 -1.90
CA THR A 351 7.44 -14.37 -1.50
C THR A 351 7.67 -13.45 -2.71
N SER A 352 7.66 -14.02 -3.92
CA SER A 352 7.99 -13.34 -5.18
C SER A 352 9.29 -12.53 -5.06
N SER A 353 10.33 -13.15 -4.51
CA SER A 353 11.60 -12.47 -4.24
C SER A 353 12.44 -12.32 -5.51
N HIS A 354 12.97 -11.12 -5.73
CA HIS A 354 13.93 -10.81 -6.80
C HIS A 354 15.23 -10.28 -6.20
N VAL A 355 16.37 -10.89 -6.56
CA VAL A 355 17.70 -10.45 -6.10
C VAL A 355 18.26 -9.43 -7.08
N LEU A 356 18.58 -8.24 -6.58
CA LEU A 356 19.06 -7.12 -7.38
C LEU A 356 20.57 -6.95 -7.20
N GLU A 357 21.29 -6.79 -8.30
CA GLU A 357 22.71 -6.42 -8.25
C GLU A 357 22.88 -4.95 -7.84
N HIS A 358 23.96 -4.67 -7.11
CA HIS A 358 24.22 -3.32 -6.63
C HIS A 358 24.45 -2.33 -7.79
N ASN A 359 23.76 -1.19 -7.72
CA ASN A 359 23.67 -0.13 -8.73
C ASN A 359 23.07 -0.55 -10.08
N ALA A 360 22.42 -1.72 -10.16
CA ALA A 360 21.65 -2.08 -11.34
C ALA A 360 20.47 -1.11 -11.51
N VAL A 361 20.19 -0.70 -12.74
CA VAL A 361 18.96 0.00 -13.08
C VAL A 361 17.86 -1.05 -13.26
N VAL A 362 16.85 -0.97 -12.41
CA VAL A 362 15.72 -1.92 -12.39
C VAL A 362 14.51 -1.23 -12.99
N GLU A 363 13.87 -1.87 -13.96
CA GLU A 363 12.60 -1.47 -14.53
C GLU A 363 11.49 -2.41 -14.08
N ILE A 364 10.44 -1.86 -13.46
CA ILE A 364 9.24 -2.60 -13.10
C ILE A 364 8.14 -2.24 -14.10
N ILE A 365 7.62 -3.24 -14.81
CA ILE A 365 6.49 -3.09 -15.71
C ILE A 365 5.27 -3.69 -15.02
N ILE A 366 4.24 -2.89 -14.80
CA ILE A 366 3.02 -3.33 -14.12
C ILE A 366 1.90 -3.28 -15.15
N ASN A 367 1.34 -4.45 -15.46
CA ASN A 367 0.16 -4.58 -16.29
C ASN A 367 -1.03 -4.87 -15.36
N ASN A 368 -1.94 -3.91 -15.26
CA ASN A 368 -3.13 -4.10 -14.47
C ASN A 368 -4.16 -4.89 -15.27
N GLN A 369 -4.38 -6.16 -14.93
CA GLN A 369 -5.43 -6.98 -15.55
C GLN A 369 -6.78 -6.79 -14.84
N ASP A 370 -6.77 -6.13 -13.68
CA ASP A 370 -7.96 -5.83 -12.90
C ASP A 370 -8.66 -4.55 -13.37
N THR A 371 -9.96 -4.50 -13.09
CA THR A 371 -10.84 -3.36 -13.39
C THR A 371 -10.78 -2.24 -12.35
N GLY A 372 -10.15 -2.49 -11.20
CA GLY A 372 -9.85 -1.50 -10.18
C GLY A 372 -8.51 -0.80 -10.41
N SER A 373 -8.29 0.28 -9.66
CA SER A 373 -6.99 0.97 -9.61
C SER A 373 -6.21 0.52 -8.38
N HIS A 374 -4.88 0.48 -8.50
CA HIS A 374 -4.02 0.04 -7.39
C HIS A 374 -2.89 1.04 -7.12
N PRO A 375 -2.80 1.63 -5.93
CA PRO A 375 -1.65 2.43 -5.52
C PRO A 375 -0.49 1.50 -5.15
N PHE A 376 0.53 1.42 -5.99
CA PHE A 376 1.74 0.64 -5.71
C PHE A 376 2.80 1.48 -5.02
N HIS A 377 3.29 0.97 -3.90
CA HIS A 377 4.33 1.55 -3.08
C HIS A 377 5.61 0.71 -3.13
N LEU A 378 6.77 1.37 -3.13
CA LEU A 378 8.09 0.75 -3.01
C LEU A 378 8.80 1.26 -1.75
N HIS A 379 9.19 0.35 -0.86
CA HIS A 379 10.02 0.69 0.28
C HIS A 379 11.44 1.07 -0.16
N GLY A 380 12.12 1.90 0.64
CA GLY A 380 13.55 2.18 0.49
C GLY A 380 13.94 3.13 -0.65
N HIS A 381 13.02 3.45 -1.56
CA HIS A 381 13.32 4.13 -2.83
C HIS A 381 12.24 5.10 -3.27
N ASN A 382 12.68 6.15 -3.96
CA ASN A 382 11.84 6.96 -4.82
C ASN A 382 12.12 6.57 -6.28
N PHE A 383 11.16 5.98 -6.98
CA PHE A 383 11.30 5.53 -8.37
C PHE A 383 10.85 6.58 -9.37
N GLN A 384 11.39 6.53 -10.59
CA GLN A 384 10.94 7.31 -11.75
C GLN A 384 9.70 6.66 -12.38
N LEU A 385 8.62 7.42 -12.52
CA LEU A 385 7.45 7.03 -13.30
C LEU A 385 7.69 7.38 -14.78
N VAL A 386 8.11 6.37 -15.56
CA VAL A 386 8.56 6.51 -16.94
C VAL A 386 7.38 6.58 -17.92
N SER A 387 6.37 5.75 -17.68
CA SER A 387 5.16 5.66 -18.50
C SER A 387 3.97 5.23 -17.65
N ARG A 388 2.77 5.70 -18.00
CA ARG A 388 1.49 5.22 -17.48
C ARG A 388 0.44 5.36 -18.58
N SER A 389 -0.38 4.33 -18.74
CA SER A 389 -1.44 4.31 -19.74
C SER A 389 -2.68 3.58 -19.22
N PRO A 390 -3.91 4.11 -19.42
CA PRO A 390 -4.17 5.47 -19.88
C PRO A 390 -3.65 6.52 -18.87
N SER A 391 -3.22 7.67 -19.36
CA SER A 391 -2.98 8.87 -18.54
C SER A 391 -4.32 9.41 -18.02
N TYR A 392 -4.31 10.27 -17.00
CA TYR A 392 -5.54 10.89 -16.50
C TYR A 392 -6.23 11.66 -17.64
N GLY A 393 -7.43 11.20 -18.01
CA GLY A 393 -8.28 11.75 -19.06
C GLY A 393 -9.28 12.80 -18.54
N ALA A 394 -10.48 12.84 -19.12
CA ALA A 394 -11.59 13.68 -18.65
C ALA A 394 -12.21 13.17 -17.32
N SER A 395 -11.99 11.90 -16.97
CA SER A 395 -12.25 11.34 -15.64
C SER A 395 -11.30 10.14 -15.42
N PHE A 396 -10.96 9.84 -14.16
CA PHE A 396 -10.15 8.68 -13.76
C PHE A 396 -10.90 7.34 -13.98
N TYR A 397 -12.21 7.39 -14.19
CA TYR A 397 -13.13 6.25 -14.15
C TYR A 397 -13.94 6.06 -15.43
N ASP A 398 -13.51 6.65 -16.54
CA ASP A 398 -14.01 6.23 -17.84
C ASP A 398 -13.42 4.84 -18.09
N LEU A 399 -14.00 3.82 -17.44
CA LEU A 399 -13.74 2.41 -17.69
C LEU A 399 -13.84 2.24 -19.20
N VAL A 400 -12.69 2.09 -19.84
CA VAL A 400 -12.67 1.86 -21.28
C VAL A 400 -13.16 0.42 -21.42
N ASP A 401 -14.42 0.25 -21.81
CA ASP A 401 -14.97 -1.07 -22.15
C ASP A 401 -13.98 -1.76 -23.11
N GLY A 402 -13.30 -2.81 -22.63
CA GLY A 402 -12.22 -3.44 -23.39
C GLY A 402 -11.39 -4.45 -22.59
N ASP A 403 -10.54 -5.16 -23.32
CA ASP A 403 -9.51 -6.01 -22.73
C ASP A 403 -8.39 -5.14 -22.13
N PRO A 404 -7.73 -5.58 -21.05
CA PRO A 404 -6.58 -4.88 -20.50
C PRO A 404 -5.50 -4.60 -21.55
N VAL A 405 -4.86 -3.43 -21.44
CA VAL A 405 -3.84 -2.97 -22.38
C VAL A 405 -2.47 -3.13 -21.72
N PRO A 406 -1.77 -4.27 -21.96
CA PRO A 406 -0.44 -4.47 -21.42
C PRO A 406 0.55 -3.48 -22.05
N TYR A 407 1.65 -3.23 -21.35
CA TYR A 407 2.74 -2.43 -21.88
C TYR A 407 3.41 -3.14 -23.07
N ASP A 408 3.51 -2.47 -24.22
CA ASP A 408 4.28 -2.93 -25.37
C ASP A 408 5.51 -2.02 -25.57
N ALA A 409 6.69 -2.58 -25.32
CA ALA A 409 7.96 -1.87 -25.49
C ALA A 409 8.24 -1.44 -26.94
N SER A 410 7.55 -2.04 -27.93
CA SER A 410 7.65 -1.69 -29.34
C SER A 410 6.76 -0.49 -29.73
N GLU A 411 5.72 -0.20 -28.93
CA GLU A 411 4.80 0.92 -29.11
C GLU A 411 5.18 2.12 -28.22
N GLN A 412 6.46 2.50 -28.23
CA GLN A 412 6.93 3.67 -27.48
C GLN A 412 6.11 4.92 -27.86
N PRO A 413 5.79 5.79 -26.88
CA PRO A 413 5.07 7.02 -27.17
C PRO A 413 5.83 7.81 -28.24
N SER A 414 5.11 8.31 -29.25
CA SER A 414 5.70 9.03 -30.38
C SER A 414 6.52 10.26 -29.97
N SER A 415 6.29 10.79 -28.76
CA SER A 415 7.04 11.87 -28.12
C SER A 415 8.31 11.43 -27.39
N GLY A 416 8.55 10.12 -27.24
CA GLY A 416 9.56 9.54 -26.36
C GLY A 416 9.19 9.61 -24.88
N PHE A 417 10.00 8.97 -24.04
CA PHE A 417 9.89 9.06 -22.57
C PHE A 417 10.20 10.47 -22.05
N PRO A 418 9.66 10.85 -20.88
CA PRO A 418 9.94 12.15 -20.27
C PRO A 418 11.43 12.30 -19.97
N LYS A 419 11.99 13.47 -20.31
CA LYS A 419 13.41 13.78 -20.05
C LYS A 419 13.74 13.81 -18.55
N PHE A 420 12.80 14.31 -17.75
CA PHE A 420 12.86 14.39 -16.29
C PHE A 420 11.57 13.76 -15.75
N PRO A 421 11.53 12.42 -15.63
CA PRO A 421 10.32 11.72 -15.18
C PRO A 421 9.89 12.18 -13.78
N ALA A 422 8.58 12.15 -13.50
CA ALA A 422 8.07 12.28 -12.14
C ALA A 422 8.72 11.22 -11.24
N ARG A 423 8.99 11.56 -9.99
CA ARG A 423 9.70 10.68 -9.05
C ARG A 423 9.05 10.72 -7.68
N ARG A 424 8.76 9.55 -7.10
CA ARG A 424 8.02 9.39 -5.83
C ARG A 424 8.07 7.94 -5.34
N ASP A 425 7.44 7.65 -4.19
CA ASP A 425 7.40 6.30 -3.61
C ASP A 425 6.07 5.56 -3.85
N THR A 426 4.99 6.26 -4.22
CA THR A 426 3.67 5.63 -4.42
C THR A 426 2.97 6.12 -5.68
N VAL A 427 2.63 5.22 -6.60
CA VAL A 427 1.94 5.57 -7.87
C VAL A 427 0.76 4.66 -8.15
N VAL A 428 -0.24 5.21 -8.83
CA VAL A 428 -1.48 4.50 -9.10
C VAL A 428 -1.43 3.86 -10.48
N ALA A 429 -1.53 2.53 -10.50
CA ALA A 429 -1.82 1.77 -11.70
C ALA A 429 -3.28 2.02 -12.12
N PRO A 430 -3.53 2.50 -13.35
CA PRO A 430 -4.89 2.75 -13.82
C PRO A 430 -5.64 1.42 -14.05
N PRO A 431 -6.98 1.42 -13.93
CA PRO A 431 -7.82 0.29 -14.32
C PRO A 431 -7.48 -0.25 -15.70
N GLN A 432 -7.27 -1.57 -15.80
CA GLN A 432 -7.01 -2.28 -17.07
C GLN A 432 -5.86 -1.71 -17.92
N GLY A 433 -4.97 -0.93 -17.31
CA GLY A 433 -3.89 -0.24 -17.99
C GLY A 433 -2.51 -0.76 -17.62
N ASN A 434 -1.49 0.06 -17.78
CA ASN A 434 -0.11 -0.27 -17.44
C ASN A 434 0.68 0.93 -16.92
N MET A 435 1.79 0.65 -16.26
CA MET A 435 2.81 1.64 -15.93
C MET A 435 4.21 1.04 -15.89
N VAL A 436 5.20 1.90 -16.08
CA VAL A 436 6.63 1.54 -16.10
C VAL A 436 7.37 2.42 -15.10
N LEU A 437 8.05 1.77 -14.16
CA LEU A 437 8.83 2.41 -13.10
C LEU A 437 10.31 2.09 -13.29
N ARG A 438 11.21 3.03 -12.99
CA ARG A 438 12.66 2.77 -12.94
C ARG A 438 13.28 3.27 -11.64
N PHE A 439 14.16 2.48 -11.04
CA PHE A 439 14.98 2.91 -9.92
C PHE A 439 16.39 2.30 -10.02
N VAL A 440 17.31 2.80 -9.19
CA VAL A 440 18.66 2.25 -9.09
C VAL A 440 18.74 1.45 -7.79
N ALA A 441 19.27 0.24 -7.86
CA ALA A 441 19.55 -0.60 -6.71
C ALA A 441 20.79 -0.10 -5.91
N ASP A 442 20.75 1.13 -5.40
CA ASP A 442 21.84 1.81 -4.69
C ASP A 442 21.73 1.82 -3.14
N ASN A 443 20.72 1.16 -2.59
CA ASN A 443 20.39 1.07 -1.18
C ASN A 443 20.26 -0.40 -0.71
N PRO A 444 21.38 -1.05 -0.34
CA PRO A 444 21.39 -2.45 0.09
C PRO A 444 20.40 -2.73 1.23
N GLY A 445 19.45 -3.61 0.96
CA GLY A 445 18.36 -3.91 1.88
C GLY A 445 17.36 -4.89 1.28
N VAL A 446 16.37 -5.27 2.09
CA VAL A 446 15.21 -6.01 1.63
C VAL A 446 14.01 -5.08 1.62
N TRP A 447 13.42 -4.86 0.44
CA TRP A 447 12.40 -3.85 0.20
C TRP A 447 11.11 -4.49 -0.29
N LEU A 448 9.99 -4.16 0.36
CA LEU A 448 8.67 -4.61 -0.06
C LEU A 448 8.16 -3.72 -1.19
N PHE A 449 7.56 -4.33 -2.21
CA PHE A 449 6.81 -3.65 -3.25
C PHE A 449 5.38 -4.22 -3.28
N HIS A 450 4.38 -3.39 -3.02
CA HIS A 450 3.03 -3.87 -2.82
C HIS A 450 1.95 -2.84 -3.17
N CYS A 451 0.72 -3.31 -3.34
CA CYS A 451 -0.44 -2.42 -3.35
C CYS A 451 -0.69 -1.90 -1.93
N HIS A 452 -0.90 -0.60 -1.79
CA HIS A 452 -1.14 0.06 -0.50
C HIS A 452 -2.63 0.07 -0.10
N ILE A 453 -3.51 -0.54 -0.89
CA ILE A 453 -4.84 -0.93 -0.41
C ILE A 453 -4.66 -2.11 0.54
N ASP A 454 -4.98 -1.91 1.82
CA ASP A 454 -4.70 -2.87 2.90
C ASP A 454 -5.40 -4.23 2.66
N TRP A 455 -6.58 -4.19 2.06
CA TRP A 455 -7.33 -5.36 1.61
C TRP A 455 -6.56 -6.17 0.55
N HIS A 456 -5.99 -5.50 -0.46
CA HIS A 456 -5.23 -6.15 -1.51
C HIS A 456 -3.89 -6.68 -1.00
N MET A 457 -3.22 -5.95 -0.10
CA MET A 457 -2.03 -6.43 0.60
C MET A 457 -2.36 -7.71 1.40
N SER A 458 -3.47 -7.72 2.13
CA SER A 458 -3.95 -8.89 2.89
C SER A 458 -4.29 -10.09 1.99
N GLN A 459 -4.70 -9.84 0.74
CA GLN A 459 -4.91 -10.86 -0.29
C GLN A 459 -3.61 -11.33 -0.98
N GLY A 460 -2.47 -10.72 -0.65
CA GLY A 460 -1.15 -11.12 -1.13
C GLY A 460 -0.60 -10.32 -2.30
N LEU A 461 -1.08 -9.10 -2.57
CA LEU A 461 -0.59 -8.26 -3.67
C LEU A 461 0.76 -7.58 -3.32
N ALA A 462 1.80 -8.39 -3.16
CA ALA A 462 3.13 -7.94 -2.76
C ALA A 462 4.24 -8.80 -3.38
N MET A 463 5.44 -8.24 -3.48
CA MET A 463 6.68 -8.93 -3.82
C MET A 463 7.86 -8.30 -3.08
N THR A 464 9.00 -8.99 -3.05
CA THR A 464 10.16 -8.55 -2.28
C THR A 464 11.38 -8.35 -3.18
N PHE A 465 12.09 -7.24 -3.00
CA PHE A 465 13.40 -7.01 -3.60
C PHE A 465 14.49 -7.25 -2.57
N VAL A 466 15.43 -8.14 -2.89
CA VAL A 466 16.62 -8.41 -2.08
C VAL A 466 17.81 -7.73 -2.76
N GLU A 467 18.12 -6.53 -2.30
CA GLU A 467 19.03 -5.63 -2.98
C GLU A 467 20.45 -5.76 -2.44
N ALA A 468 21.39 -6.09 -3.32
CA ALA A 468 22.81 -6.21 -2.99
C ALA A 468 23.08 -7.06 -1.72
N PRO A 469 22.63 -8.33 -1.66
CA PRO A 469 22.63 -9.13 -0.43
C PRO A 469 24.01 -9.25 0.24
N GLN A 470 25.11 -9.26 -0.52
CA GLN A 470 26.45 -9.26 0.08
C GLN A 470 26.78 -7.96 0.82
N GLN A 471 26.28 -6.82 0.34
CA GLN A 471 26.49 -5.54 1.02
C GLN A 471 25.64 -5.44 2.29
N ILE A 472 24.42 -6.00 2.26
CA ILE A 472 23.60 -6.16 3.48
C ILE A 472 24.41 -6.92 4.55
N LYS A 473 24.97 -8.08 4.20
CA LYS A 473 25.78 -8.89 5.13
C LYS A 473 27.04 -8.19 5.63
N ALA A 474 27.62 -7.31 4.82
CA ALA A 474 28.81 -6.54 5.20
C ALA A 474 28.48 -5.35 6.13
N GLY A 475 27.28 -4.77 5.99
CA GLY A 475 26.86 -3.56 6.71
C GLY A 475 25.99 -3.81 7.95
N LEU A 476 25.22 -4.89 7.95
CA LEU A 476 24.23 -5.20 8.99
C LEU A 476 24.50 -6.55 9.65
N SER A 477 24.02 -6.67 10.89
CA SER A 477 24.06 -7.89 11.67
C SER A 477 22.86 -7.94 12.60
N LEU A 478 22.28 -9.12 12.80
CA LEU A 478 21.18 -9.29 13.76
C LEU A 478 21.61 -8.83 15.15
N THR A 479 20.82 -7.94 15.73
CA THR A 479 21.00 -7.46 17.10
C THR A 479 20.31 -8.41 18.09
N ASP A 480 20.65 -8.28 19.38
CA ASP A 480 19.93 -9.00 20.44
C ASP A 480 18.44 -8.64 20.47
N SER A 481 18.09 -7.40 20.10
CA SER A 481 16.71 -6.94 20.00
C SER A 481 15.95 -7.75 18.94
N ASP A 482 16.52 -7.86 17.74
CA ASP A 482 15.94 -8.59 16.60
C ASP A 482 15.67 -10.05 16.91
N ILE A 483 16.62 -10.68 17.60
CA ILE A 483 16.50 -12.08 18.03
C ILE A 483 15.44 -12.21 19.13
N SER A 484 15.39 -11.25 20.06
CA SER A 484 14.46 -11.30 21.20
C SER A 484 12.99 -11.19 20.76
N ILE A 485 12.68 -10.34 19.78
CA ILE A 485 11.31 -10.17 19.27
C ILE A 485 10.83 -11.42 18.54
N CYS A 486 11.68 -12.09 17.75
CA CYS A 486 11.32 -13.36 17.12
C CYS A 486 11.08 -14.45 18.16
N LYS A 487 11.95 -14.55 19.18
CA LYS A 487 11.79 -15.53 20.28
C LYS A 487 10.50 -15.30 21.06
N ALA A 488 10.13 -14.04 21.31
CA ALA A 488 8.88 -13.70 21.99
C ALA A 488 7.65 -14.18 21.22
N GLY A 489 7.66 -14.09 19.89
CA GLY A 489 6.61 -14.60 19.00
C GLY A 489 6.73 -16.09 18.64
N ASN A 490 7.68 -16.83 19.20
CA ASN A 490 7.99 -18.22 18.81
C ASN A 490 8.26 -18.39 17.30
N ARG A 491 8.96 -17.41 16.70
CA ARG A 491 9.34 -17.38 15.29
C ARG A 491 10.81 -17.72 15.10
N SER A 492 11.12 -18.33 13.95
CA SER A 492 12.51 -18.58 13.57
C SER A 492 13.14 -17.27 13.07
N TYR A 493 14.38 -17.02 13.49
CA TYR A 493 15.16 -15.85 13.07
C TYR A 493 16.37 -16.24 12.19
N GLU A 494 16.52 -17.53 11.89
CA GLU A 494 17.62 -18.09 11.12
C GLU A 494 17.11 -19.13 10.11
N GLY A 495 17.81 -19.22 8.98
CA GLY A 495 17.50 -20.17 7.91
C GLY A 495 16.84 -19.50 6.70
N ASN A 496 16.53 -20.32 5.70
CA ASN A 496 15.81 -19.90 4.50
C ASN A 496 14.31 -19.62 4.80
N ALA A 497 13.52 -19.31 3.78
CA ALA A 497 12.07 -19.06 3.94
C ALA A 497 11.27 -20.22 4.56
N ALA A 498 11.82 -21.44 4.60
CA ALA A 498 11.26 -22.62 5.24
C ALA A 498 11.77 -22.88 6.67
N ALA A 499 12.58 -21.97 7.22
CA ALA A 499 13.34 -22.11 8.46
C ALA A 499 14.33 -23.29 8.45
N ASN A 500 14.91 -23.60 7.28
CA ASN A 500 15.97 -24.60 7.14
C ASN A 500 17.34 -23.92 7.24
N THR A 501 18.17 -24.39 8.16
CA THR A 501 19.54 -23.90 8.42
C THR A 501 20.62 -24.85 7.91
N GLU A 502 20.27 -26.08 7.52
CA GLU A 502 21.21 -27.11 7.04
C GLU A 502 21.27 -27.16 5.52
N ASP A 503 20.11 -27.31 4.86
CA ASP A 503 19.98 -27.29 3.40
C ASP A 503 19.19 -26.06 2.96
N TRP A 504 19.92 -25.01 2.60
CA TRP A 504 19.37 -23.72 2.19
C TRP A 504 18.48 -23.79 0.94
N LEU A 505 18.61 -24.84 0.12
CA LEU A 505 17.81 -25.01 -1.10
C LEU A 505 16.57 -25.89 -0.88
N ASP A 506 16.41 -26.48 0.30
CA ASP A 506 15.21 -27.23 0.68
C ASP A 506 14.15 -26.29 1.27
N LEU A 507 13.08 -26.11 0.50
CA LEU A 507 11.90 -25.32 0.86
C LEU A 507 10.68 -26.21 1.18
N SER A 508 10.86 -27.50 1.43
CA SER A 508 9.74 -28.43 1.65
C SER A 508 8.77 -27.95 2.73
N ASN A 509 9.30 -27.30 3.77
CA ASN A 509 8.57 -26.76 4.92
C ASN A 509 8.17 -25.28 4.79
N GLN A 510 8.33 -24.62 3.63
CA GLN A 510 7.91 -23.22 3.46
C GLN A 510 6.39 -23.06 3.62
N ASN A 511 5.95 -21.86 3.99
CA ASN A 511 4.54 -21.49 3.86
C ASN A 511 4.20 -21.42 2.36
N ARG A 512 2.99 -21.84 1.98
CA ARG A 512 2.57 -21.93 0.58
C ARG A 512 1.25 -21.25 0.36
N GLN A 513 1.10 -20.62 -0.81
CA GLN A 513 -0.21 -20.20 -1.29
C GLN A 513 -1.11 -21.43 -1.45
N LEU A 514 -2.42 -21.22 -1.35
CA LEU A 514 -3.40 -22.27 -1.61
C LEU A 514 -3.35 -22.68 -3.10
N PRO A 515 -3.58 -23.95 -3.43
CA PRO A 515 -3.73 -24.38 -4.82
C PRO A 515 -4.83 -23.60 -5.55
N TRP A 516 -4.67 -23.44 -6.86
CA TRP A 516 -5.72 -22.93 -7.75
C TRP A 516 -7.00 -23.77 -7.70
N LEU A 517 -8.14 -23.15 -8.01
CA LEU A 517 -9.39 -23.88 -8.23
C LEU A 517 -9.22 -24.93 -9.34
N PRO A 518 -9.76 -26.14 -9.18
CA PRO A 518 -9.67 -27.17 -10.20
C PRO A 518 -10.39 -26.72 -11.48
N ALA A 519 -9.72 -26.84 -12.62
CA ALA A 519 -10.32 -26.54 -13.91
C ALA A 519 -11.51 -27.48 -14.20
N GLY A 520 -12.69 -26.90 -14.48
CA GLY A 520 -13.89 -27.63 -14.88
C GLY A 520 -14.65 -28.30 -13.74
N PHE A 521 -15.59 -29.20 -14.08
CA PHE A 521 -16.42 -29.89 -13.09
C PHE A 521 -15.60 -30.91 -12.31
N THR A 522 -15.66 -30.82 -10.98
CA THR A 522 -15.16 -31.90 -10.12
C THR A 522 -15.92 -33.21 -10.40
N PRO A 523 -15.35 -34.40 -10.11
CA PRO A 523 -16.06 -35.67 -10.27
C PRO A 523 -17.43 -35.70 -9.58
N ARG A 524 -17.53 -35.05 -8.40
CA ARG A 524 -18.79 -34.87 -7.68
C ARG A 524 -19.76 -33.98 -8.46
N GLY A 525 -19.28 -32.88 -9.02
CA GLY A 525 -20.06 -31.99 -9.89
C GLY A 525 -20.59 -32.70 -11.15
N ILE A 526 -19.75 -33.51 -11.81
CA ILE A 526 -20.17 -34.34 -12.95
C ILE A 526 -21.30 -35.29 -12.55
N VAL A 527 -21.12 -36.02 -11.44
CA VAL A 527 -22.15 -36.95 -10.93
C VAL A 527 -23.45 -36.19 -10.61
N ALA A 528 -23.38 -35.07 -9.90
CA ALA A 528 -24.55 -34.26 -9.57
C ALA A 528 -25.26 -33.72 -10.82
N MET A 529 -24.52 -33.22 -11.80
CA MET A 529 -25.06 -32.74 -13.08
C MET A 529 -25.76 -33.88 -13.83
N VAL A 530 -25.16 -35.06 -13.92
CA VAL A 530 -25.75 -36.24 -14.57
C VAL A 530 -27.09 -36.61 -13.92
N PHE A 531 -27.16 -36.71 -12.59
CA PHE A 531 -28.40 -37.06 -11.89
C PHE A 531 -29.48 -35.96 -11.98
N SER A 532 -29.09 -34.69 -12.01
CA SER A 532 -30.00 -33.57 -12.25
C SER A 532 -30.59 -33.62 -13.67
N CYS A 533 -29.77 -33.89 -14.69
CA CYS A 533 -30.24 -34.07 -16.06
C CYS A 533 -31.20 -35.27 -16.16
N VAL A 534 -30.84 -36.42 -15.56
CA VAL A 534 -31.72 -37.61 -15.54
C VAL A 534 -33.06 -37.28 -14.89
N SER A 535 -33.05 -36.60 -13.74
CA SER A 535 -34.26 -36.17 -13.04
C SER A 535 -35.13 -35.24 -13.89
N ALA A 536 -34.51 -34.29 -14.60
CA ALA A 536 -35.21 -33.38 -15.50
C ALA A 536 -35.88 -34.11 -16.67
N PHE A 537 -35.16 -35.03 -17.33
CA PHE A 537 -35.72 -35.84 -18.41
C PHE A 537 -36.86 -36.75 -17.94
N LEU A 538 -36.70 -37.39 -16.78
CA LEU A 538 -37.77 -38.19 -16.17
C LEU A 538 -38.99 -37.32 -15.82
N GLY A 539 -38.79 -36.13 -15.25
CA GLY A 539 -39.86 -35.18 -14.95
C GLY A 539 -40.63 -34.75 -16.20
N MET A 540 -39.92 -34.39 -17.27
CA MET A 540 -40.53 -34.05 -18.56
C MET A 540 -41.30 -35.24 -19.16
N ALA A 541 -40.75 -36.45 -19.10
CA ALA A 541 -41.42 -37.65 -19.59
C ALA A 541 -42.71 -37.95 -18.80
N PHE A 542 -42.70 -37.79 -17.47
CA PHE A 542 -43.88 -37.95 -16.62
C PHE A 542 -44.97 -36.93 -16.95
N ILE A 543 -44.59 -35.65 -17.13
CA ILE A 543 -45.54 -34.60 -17.53
C ILE A 543 -46.17 -34.92 -18.89
N ALA A 544 -45.37 -35.32 -19.87
CA ALA A 544 -45.87 -35.69 -21.19
C ALA A 544 -46.82 -36.91 -21.10
N PHE A 545 -46.45 -37.92 -20.33
CA PHE A 545 -47.29 -39.11 -20.11
C PHE A 545 -48.64 -38.74 -19.48
N TYR A 546 -48.64 -37.96 -18.40
CA TYR A 546 -49.88 -37.51 -17.75
C TYR A 546 -50.70 -36.58 -18.64
N GLY A 547 -50.07 -35.67 -19.38
CA GLY A 547 -50.75 -34.77 -20.32
C GLY A 547 -51.43 -35.50 -21.48
N MET A 548 -50.88 -36.64 -21.91
CA MET A 548 -51.49 -37.53 -22.91
C MET A 548 -52.50 -38.52 -22.30
N SER A 549 -52.47 -38.73 -20.98
CA SER A 549 -53.41 -39.59 -20.26
C SER A 549 -54.73 -38.84 -20.08
N GLY A 550 -55.65 -39.01 -21.03
CA GLY A 550 -56.91 -38.28 -21.07
C GLY A 550 -57.69 -38.28 -19.75
N ILE A 551 -58.20 -37.10 -19.35
CA ILE A 551 -59.17 -36.95 -18.26
C ILE A 551 -60.44 -37.69 -18.68
N GLY A 552 -60.78 -38.77 -17.97
CA GLY A 552 -62.05 -39.47 -18.14
C GLY A 552 -63.22 -38.56 -17.73
N VAL A 553 -63.77 -37.80 -18.68
CA VAL A 553 -65.02 -37.05 -18.49
C VAL A 553 -66.15 -38.06 -18.38
N GLN A 554 -66.63 -38.33 -17.15
CA GLN A 554 -67.91 -39.01 -16.97
C GLN A 554 -69.03 -38.10 -17.46
N LYS A 555 -69.64 -38.46 -18.61
CA LYS A 555 -70.90 -37.89 -19.07
C LYS A 555 -71.99 -38.23 -18.05
N GLN A 556 -72.58 -37.21 -17.41
CA GLN A 556 -73.85 -37.35 -16.71
C GLN A 556 -74.95 -37.58 -17.75
N GLU A 557 -75.56 -38.78 -17.75
CA GLU A 557 -76.75 -39.08 -18.55
C GLU A 557 -78.00 -38.44 -17.91
N THR A 558 -78.67 -37.61 -18.69
CA THR A 558 -79.98 -37.02 -18.40
C THR A 558 -81.06 -38.09 -18.51
N ALA A 559 -81.66 -38.50 -17.40
CA ALA A 559 -82.78 -39.44 -17.40
C ALA A 559 -84.09 -38.72 -17.79
N VAL A 560 -84.67 -39.14 -18.92
CA VAL A 560 -86.00 -38.75 -19.40
C VAL A 560 -87.05 -39.56 -18.65
N VAL A 561 -88.03 -38.86 -18.08
CA VAL A 561 -89.21 -39.43 -17.41
C VAL A 561 -90.21 -39.90 -18.47
N SER A 562 -90.63 -41.16 -18.41
CA SER A 562 -91.83 -41.65 -19.11
C SER A 562 -92.86 -42.13 -18.09
N GLU A 563 -94.00 -41.44 -18.05
CA GLU A 563 -95.22 -41.89 -17.39
C GLU A 563 -95.78 -43.13 -18.11
N SER A 564 -96.24 -44.13 -17.33
CA SER A 564 -97.27 -45.05 -17.78
C SER A 564 -98.19 -45.37 -16.61
N GLU A 565 -99.42 -44.87 -16.69
CA GLU A 565 -100.56 -45.24 -15.88
C GLU A 565 -100.85 -46.74 -16.02
N THR A 566 -101.30 -47.37 -14.93
CA THR A 566 -102.45 -48.29 -15.02
C THR A 566 -103.08 -48.51 -13.64
N ARG A 567 -104.36 -48.12 -13.58
CA ARG A 567 -105.48 -48.62 -12.77
C ARG A 567 -105.89 -47.89 -11.48
#